data_AF-A0A534H6W1-F1
#
_entry.id   AF-A0A534H6W1-F1
#
_cell.length_a   1.000
_cell.length_b   1.000
_cell.length_c   1.000
_cell.angle_alpha   90.00
_cell.angle_beta   90.00
_cell.angle_gamma   90.00
#
_symmetry.space_group_name_H-M   'P 1'
#
loop_
_entity.id
_entity.type
_entity.pdbx_description
1 polymer ?
#
loop_
_entity_poly.entity_id
_entity_poly.type
_entity_poly.pdbx_seq_one_letter_code
_entity_poly.pdbx_strand_id
1 'polypeptide(L)'
;ELLSAFEDQDGLPVWTYACGDARLEQRLWMADGRNTTYLRFQLQDASAAMDLELRPLCTYRDYHAHARGGWSLEVADEPHGCRVTAFSAARPYRVLIDRGDFQREPDWYWNFYHRAEAERGLDTTEDLFRPGTFRVR
;
A
#
# COMPACT_ATOMS: atom_id res chain seq x y z
N GLU A 1 5.19 -13.45 15.48
CA GLU A 1 5.16 -12.04 15.04
C GLU A 1 6.40 -11.80 14.20
N LEU A 2 6.27 -11.20 13.01
CA LEU A 2 7.42 -11.02 12.08
C LEU A 2 8.14 -9.68 12.30
N LEU A 3 7.45 -8.66 12.81
CA LEU A 3 8.05 -7.37 13.12
C LEU A 3 9.02 -7.53 14.29
N SER A 4 10.30 -7.22 14.08
CA SER A 4 11.34 -7.36 15.09
C SER A 4 11.85 -6.02 15.64
N ALA A 5 11.75 -4.94 14.86
CA ALA A 5 12.12 -3.60 15.30
C ALA A 5 11.35 -2.51 14.55
N PHE A 6 11.15 -1.37 15.23
CA PHE A 6 10.67 -0.12 14.66
C PHE A 6 11.51 1.04 15.21
N GLU A 7 12.02 1.88 14.32
CA GLU A 7 12.92 2.98 14.65
C GLU A 7 12.59 4.23 13.82
N ASP A 8 12.86 5.40 14.39
CA ASP A 8 12.95 6.66 13.65
C ASP A 8 14.42 6.88 13.27
N GLN A 9 14.71 6.94 11.97
CA GLN A 9 16.04 7.27 11.45
C GLN A 9 15.98 8.60 10.70
N ASP A 10 16.41 9.67 11.37
CA ASP A 10 16.41 11.04 10.83
C ASP A 10 15.03 11.48 10.31
N GLY A 11 13.96 11.15 11.04
CA GLY A 11 12.57 11.46 10.68
C GLY A 11 11.95 10.48 9.68
N LEU A 12 12.63 9.37 9.36
CA LEU A 12 12.11 8.31 8.51
C LEU A 12 11.71 7.11 9.37
N PRO A 13 10.44 6.67 9.31
CA PRO A 13 10.04 5.44 9.98
C PRO A 13 10.64 4.23 9.26
N VAL A 14 11.33 3.39 10.03
CA VAL A 14 11.99 2.17 9.57
C VAL A 14 11.45 0.98 10.35
N TRP A 15 10.94 -0.01 9.64
CA TRP A 15 10.52 -1.29 10.21
C TRP A 15 11.49 -2.37 9.77
N THR A 16 11.80 -3.29 10.68
CA THR A 16 12.58 -4.49 10.39
C THR A 16 11.74 -5.72 10.66
N TYR A 17 11.64 -6.60 9.68
CA TYR A 17 10.95 -7.88 9.78
C TYR A 17 11.94 -9.04 9.78
N ALA A 18 11.80 -9.96 10.73
CA ALA A 18 12.53 -11.21 10.80
C ALA A 18 11.70 -12.36 10.22
N CYS A 19 12.09 -12.84 9.04
CA CYS A 19 11.42 -13.90 8.28
C CYS A 19 12.31 -15.14 8.24
N GLY A 20 12.32 -15.93 9.32
CA GLY A 20 13.29 -17.02 9.47
C GLY A 20 14.68 -16.47 9.71
N ASP A 21 15.63 -16.81 8.84
CA ASP A 21 16.99 -16.26 8.82
C ASP A 21 17.10 -14.96 7.99
N ALA A 22 16.04 -14.59 7.27
CA ALA A 22 16.01 -13.38 6.47
C ALA A 22 15.60 -12.15 7.29
N ARG A 23 16.22 -10.99 7.01
CA ARG A 23 15.86 -9.69 7.60
C ARG A 23 15.47 -8.70 6.51
N LEU A 24 14.21 -8.28 6.51
CA LEU A 24 13.66 -7.33 5.54
C LEU A 24 13.45 -5.96 6.20
N GLU A 25 14.09 -4.93 5.68
CA GLU A 25 13.86 -3.54 6.09
C GLU A 25 12.77 -2.91 5.22
N GLN A 26 11.83 -2.18 5.82
CA GLN A 26 10.84 -1.34 5.16
C GLN A 26 11.04 0.12 5.57
N ARG A 27 11.03 1.03 4.60
CA ARG A 27 11.04 2.49 4.84
C ARG A 27 9.88 3.16 4.11
N LEU A 28 9.27 4.17 4.75
CA LEU A 28 8.20 4.97 4.14
C LEU A 28 8.51 6.46 4.25
N TRP A 29 8.38 7.20 3.16
CA TRP A 29 8.58 8.65 3.16
C TRP A 29 7.79 9.35 2.06
N MET A 30 7.59 10.66 2.19
CA MET A 30 6.96 11.49 1.17
C MET A 30 8.01 12.35 0.47
N ALA A 31 7.90 12.53 -0.85
CA ALA A 31 8.76 13.47 -1.55
C ALA A 31 8.37 14.92 -1.21
N ASP A 32 9.39 15.74 -0.96
CA ASP A 32 9.18 17.17 -0.72
C ASP A 32 8.48 17.85 -1.91
N GLY A 33 7.46 18.64 -1.61
CA GLY A 33 6.64 19.35 -2.60
C GLY A 33 5.84 18.46 -3.57
N ARG A 34 5.72 17.15 -3.33
CA ARG A 34 5.03 16.21 -4.23
C ARG A 34 4.00 15.37 -3.49
N ASN A 35 2.85 15.14 -4.12
CA ASN A 35 1.86 14.17 -3.67
C ASN A 35 2.30 12.74 -4.00
N THR A 36 3.48 12.35 -3.52
CA THR A 36 4.10 11.06 -3.78
C THR A 36 4.65 10.49 -2.48
N THR A 37 4.19 9.30 -2.13
CA THR A 37 4.76 8.49 -1.05
C THR A 37 5.60 7.38 -1.66
N TYR A 38 6.79 7.18 -1.13
CA TYR A 38 7.67 6.09 -1.46
C TYR A 38 7.63 5.05 -0.34
N LEU A 39 7.65 3.80 -0.75
CA LEU A 39 7.79 2.63 0.11
C LEU A 39 8.96 1.83 -0.44
N ARG A 40 10.01 1.64 0.36
CA ARG A 40 11.17 0.82 -0.02
C ARG A 40 11.21 -0.41 0.85
N PHE A 41 11.42 -1.55 0.22
CA PHE A 41 11.81 -2.78 0.88
C PHE A 41 13.27 -3.11 0.52
N GLN A 42 14.06 -3.50 1.50
CA GLN A 42 15.45 -3.91 1.31
C GLN A 42 15.73 -5.17 2.11
N LEU A 43 16.08 -6.25 1.42
CA LEU A 43 16.59 -7.47 2.05
C LEU A 43 18.00 -7.20 2.57
N GLN A 44 18.18 -7.26 3.89
CA GLN A 44 19.46 -6.95 4.55
C GLN A 44 20.35 -8.19 4.63
N ASP A 45 19.80 -9.30 5.14
CA ASP A 45 20.46 -10.61 5.24
C ASP A 45 19.47 -11.69 4.84
N ALA A 46 19.93 -12.76 4.19
CA ALA A 46 19.18 -14.01 3.98
C ALA A 46 20.14 -15.12 3.47
N SER A 47 19.88 -16.39 3.78
CA SER A 47 20.60 -17.51 3.16
C SER A 47 20.09 -17.87 1.75
N ALA A 48 18.95 -17.32 1.33
CA ALA A 48 18.33 -17.58 0.04
C ALA A 48 17.63 -16.33 -0.54
N ALA A 49 17.29 -16.38 -1.83
CA ALA A 49 16.44 -15.36 -2.46
C ALA A 49 15.05 -15.32 -1.80
N MET A 50 14.43 -14.14 -1.81
CA MET A 50 13.13 -13.90 -1.19
C MET A 50 12.15 -13.36 -2.23
N ASP A 51 11.03 -14.07 -2.39
CA ASP A 51 9.88 -13.57 -3.14
C ASP A 51 9.07 -12.60 -2.25
N LEU A 52 8.80 -11.41 -2.76
CA LEU A 52 7.97 -10.39 -2.12
C LEU A 52 6.72 -10.12 -2.96
N GLU A 53 5.54 -10.28 -2.35
CA GLU A 53 4.26 -9.93 -2.95
C GLU A 53 3.61 -8.76 -2.19
N LEU A 54 3.24 -7.69 -2.90
CA LEU A 54 2.57 -6.52 -2.34
C LEU A 54 1.17 -6.36 -2.94
N ARG A 55 0.18 -6.24 -2.06
CA ARG A 55 -1.23 -6.00 -2.40
C ARG A 55 -1.68 -4.67 -1.79
N PRO A 56 -1.49 -3.54 -2.50
CA PRO A 56 -1.92 -2.25 -1.98
C PRO A 56 -3.44 -2.22 -1.86
N LEU A 57 -3.92 -1.80 -0.70
CA LEU A 57 -5.33 -1.55 -0.44
C LEU A 57 -5.55 -0.04 -0.45
N CYS A 58 -6.23 0.45 -1.46
CA CYS A 58 -6.39 1.85 -1.76
C CYS A 58 -7.83 2.30 -1.49
N THR A 59 -8.01 3.57 -1.16
CA THR A 59 -9.32 4.22 -1.07
C THR A 59 -9.30 5.53 -1.85
N TYR A 60 -10.46 5.98 -2.32
CA TYR A 60 -10.64 7.29 -2.91
C TYR A 60 -11.79 7.98 -2.18
N ARG A 61 -11.44 8.77 -1.15
CA ARG A 61 -12.42 9.35 -0.21
C ARG A 61 -12.12 10.81 0.09
N ASP A 62 -13.16 11.53 0.48
CA ASP A 62 -13.04 12.82 1.14
C ASP A 62 -12.93 12.63 2.66
N TYR A 63 -12.43 13.63 3.38
CA TYR A 63 -12.26 13.63 4.83
C TYR A 63 -13.56 13.26 5.57
N HIS A 64 -14.72 13.67 5.03
CA HIS A 64 -16.04 13.49 5.66
C HIS A 64 -16.78 12.20 5.24
N ALA A 65 -16.23 11.36 4.37
CA ALA A 65 -16.88 10.14 3.91
C ALA A 65 -15.93 8.94 3.93
N HIS A 66 -16.44 7.76 4.30
CA HIS A 66 -15.75 6.50 4.09
C HIS A 66 -16.14 5.92 2.74
N ALA A 67 -15.19 5.31 2.03
CA ALA A 67 -15.50 4.60 0.82
C ALA A 67 -16.33 3.34 1.16
N ARG A 68 -17.50 3.23 0.54
CA ARG A 68 -18.24 1.96 0.45
C ARG A 68 -17.93 1.36 -0.91
N GLY A 69 -17.63 0.07 -0.92
CA GLY A 69 -17.24 -0.65 -2.13
C GLY A 69 -18.42 -0.92 -3.06
N GLY A 70 -18.18 -1.73 -4.09
CA GLY A 70 -19.24 -2.21 -4.99
C GLY A 70 -19.49 -1.33 -6.22
N TRP A 71 -18.68 -0.30 -6.42
CA TRP A 71 -18.62 0.47 -7.67
C TRP A 71 -17.31 0.18 -8.41
N SER A 72 -17.29 0.47 -9.71
CA SER A 72 -16.16 0.18 -10.58
C SER A 72 -15.18 1.35 -10.62
N LEU A 73 -13.92 1.08 -10.29
CA LEU A 73 -12.80 1.98 -10.54
C LEU A 73 -12.15 1.60 -11.87
N GLU A 74 -11.75 2.58 -12.66
CA GLU A 74 -10.94 2.32 -13.85
C GLU A 74 -9.50 2.05 -13.42
N VAL A 75 -8.96 0.89 -13.83
CA VAL A 75 -7.55 0.54 -13.66
C VAL A 75 -6.92 0.37 -15.04
N ALA A 76 -6.09 1.34 -15.40
CA ALA A 76 -5.30 1.34 -16.63
C ALA A 76 -3.88 0.86 -16.31
N ASP A 77 -3.37 -0.07 -17.12
CA ASP A 77 -1.98 -0.52 -17.01
C ASP A 77 -1.02 0.63 -17.35
N GLU A 78 0.05 0.75 -16.58
CA GLU A 78 1.15 1.69 -16.79
C GLU A 78 2.47 0.91 -16.76
N PRO A 79 3.56 1.42 -17.34
CA PRO A 79 4.87 0.83 -17.14
C PRO A 79 5.16 0.65 -15.65
N HIS A 80 5.39 -0.60 -15.24
CA HIS A 80 5.67 -1.00 -13.86
C HIS A 80 4.55 -0.72 -12.84
N GLY A 81 3.28 -0.75 -13.27
CA GLY A 81 2.16 -0.64 -12.33
C GLY A 81 0.84 -0.28 -12.99
N CYS A 82 0.09 0.60 -12.33
CA CYS A 82 -1.21 1.05 -12.83
C CYS A 82 -1.52 2.50 -12.48
N ARG A 83 -2.45 3.07 -13.24
CA ARG A 83 -3.19 4.28 -12.92
C ARG A 83 -4.61 3.93 -12.55
N VAL A 84 -5.10 4.48 -11.43
CA VAL A 84 -6.47 4.29 -10.95
C VAL A 84 -7.24 5.60 -11.08
N THR A 85 -8.40 5.55 -11.72
CA THR A 85 -9.36 6.66 -11.80
C THR A 85 -10.66 6.21 -11.15
N ALA A 86 -11.04 6.85 -10.04
CA ALA A 86 -12.26 6.48 -9.31
C ALA A 86 -13.53 6.77 -10.13
N PHE A 87 -13.68 7.99 -10.63
CA PHE A 87 -14.82 8.41 -11.44
C PHE A 87 -14.37 9.51 -12.41
N SER A 88 -15.21 9.90 -13.37
CA SER A 88 -14.82 10.80 -14.48
C SER A 88 -14.19 12.14 -14.05
N ALA A 89 -14.53 12.67 -12.88
CA ALA A 89 -13.99 13.93 -12.33
C ALA A 89 -12.91 13.72 -11.26
N ALA A 90 -12.56 12.47 -10.95
CA ALA A 90 -11.55 12.13 -9.95
C ALA A 90 -10.15 12.52 -10.44
N ARG A 91 -9.29 12.94 -9.50
CA ARG A 91 -7.85 13.07 -9.77
C ARG A 91 -7.25 11.66 -9.77
N PRO A 92 -6.71 11.15 -10.90
CA PRO A 92 -6.15 9.83 -10.91
C PRO A 92 -4.89 9.76 -10.04
N TYR A 93 -4.66 8.60 -9.44
CA TYR A 93 -3.40 8.30 -8.75
C TYR A 93 -2.72 7.11 -9.42
N ARG A 94 -1.42 6.96 -9.17
CA ARG A 94 -0.61 5.88 -9.72
C ARG A 94 0.00 5.07 -8.58
N VAL A 95 0.07 3.76 -8.78
CA VAL A 95 0.81 2.85 -7.92
C VAL A 95 1.81 2.14 -8.81
N LEU A 96 3.09 2.37 -8.55
CA LEU A 96 4.19 1.95 -9.41
C LEU A 96 5.26 1.27 -8.56
N ILE A 97 6.02 0.37 -9.20
CA ILE A 97 7.21 -0.26 -8.61
C ILE A 97 8.44 0.04 -9.50
N ASP A 98 9.64 0.03 -8.92
CA ASP A 98 10.88 0.20 -9.67
C ASP A 98 11.44 -1.14 -10.19
N ARG A 99 11.07 -2.26 -9.56
CA ARG A 99 11.54 -3.61 -9.87
C ARG A 99 10.43 -4.64 -9.73
N GLY A 100 10.44 -5.67 -10.58
CA GLY A 100 9.43 -6.72 -10.58
C GLY A 100 8.24 -6.43 -11.48
N ASP A 101 7.16 -7.17 -11.26
CA ASP A 101 6.00 -7.22 -12.14
C ASP A 101 4.71 -6.78 -11.45
N PHE A 102 3.83 -6.14 -12.20
CA PHE A 102 2.46 -5.83 -11.79
C PHE A 102 1.48 -6.75 -12.52
N GLN A 103 0.59 -7.38 -11.76
CA GLN A 103 -0.56 -8.10 -12.29
C GLN A 103 -1.84 -7.35 -11.92
N ARG A 104 -2.55 -6.85 -12.93
CA ARG A 104 -3.87 -6.22 -12.77
C ARG A 104 -4.89 -7.26 -12.30
N GLU A 105 -5.43 -7.06 -11.11
CA GLU A 105 -6.36 -7.97 -10.44
C GLU A 105 -7.29 -7.18 -9.51
N PRO A 106 -8.16 -6.31 -10.08
CA PRO A 106 -8.99 -5.40 -9.32
C PRO A 106 -9.98 -6.16 -8.44
N ASP A 107 -10.00 -5.86 -7.15
CA ASP A 107 -10.93 -6.50 -6.21
C ASP A 107 -11.24 -5.59 -5.02
N TRP A 108 -12.38 -5.83 -4.38
CA TRP A 108 -12.81 -5.14 -3.17
C TRP A 108 -12.55 -5.99 -1.93
N TYR A 109 -11.97 -5.34 -0.94
CA TYR A 109 -11.77 -5.87 0.40
C TYR A 109 -12.73 -5.16 1.35
N TRP A 110 -13.56 -5.95 2.04
CA TRP A 110 -14.75 -5.45 2.74
C TRP A 110 -14.53 -5.29 4.25
N ASN A 111 -15.21 -4.30 4.83
CA ASN A 111 -15.37 -4.13 6.28
C ASN A 111 -14.06 -3.96 7.08
N PHE A 112 -13.12 -3.16 6.57
CA PHE A 112 -11.94 -2.75 7.32
C PHE A 112 -12.35 -1.92 8.54
N TYR A 113 -11.95 -2.37 9.74
CA TYR A 113 -12.31 -1.71 10.99
C TYR A 113 -11.25 -0.69 11.43
N HIS A 114 -11.64 0.58 11.48
CA HIS A 114 -10.81 1.70 11.90
C HIS A 114 -10.91 1.91 13.41
N ARG A 115 -10.04 1.23 14.18
CA ARG A 115 -10.03 1.27 15.66
C ARG A 115 -9.95 2.69 16.22
N ALA A 116 -9.08 3.53 15.68
CA ALA A 116 -8.89 4.91 16.14
C ALA A 116 -10.12 5.80 15.85
N GLU A 117 -10.83 5.58 14.74
CA GLU A 117 -12.06 6.31 14.44
C GLU A 117 -13.23 5.85 15.33
N ALA A 118 -13.26 4.55 15.66
CA ALA A 118 -14.22 4.00 16.61
C ALA A 118 -14.08 4.59 18.02
N GLU A 119 -12.84 4.77 18.49
CA GLU A 119 -12.55 5.43 19.78
C GLU A 119 -13.05 6.89 19.81
N ARG A 120 -13.17 7.53 18.64
CA ARG A 120 -13.68 8.88 18.46
C ARG A 120 -15.20 8.93 18.22
N GLY A 121 -15.87 7.78 18.15
CA GLY A 121 -17.30 7.67 17.87
C GLY A 121 -17.70 8.00 16.43
N LEU A 122 -16.76 7.90 15.48
CA LEU A 122 -16.99 8.15 14.05
C LEU A 122 -17.37 6.86 13.32
N ASP A 123 -17.67 6.93 12.01
CA ASP A 123 -17.88 5.71 11.22
C ASP A 123 -16.61 4.85 11.27
N THR A 124 -16.81 3.56 11.48
CA THR A 124 -15.75 2.63 11.90
C THR A 124 -15.36 1.67 10.80
N THR A 125 -16.10 1.63 9.70
CA THR A 125 -15.94 0.63 8.64
C THR A 125 -15.71 1.27 7.29
N GLU A 126 -14.76 0.72 6.54
CA GLU A 126 -14.46 1.14 5.17
C GLU A 126 -14.21 -0.09 4.29
N ASP A 127 -14.50 0.02 3.00
CA ASP A 127 -14.08 -0.97 2.01
C ASP A 127 -12.89 -0.41 1.22
N LEU A 128 -11.88 -1.25 1.01
CA LEU A 128 -10.66 -0.87 0.32
C LEU A 128 -10.55 -1.59 -1.03
N PHE A 129 -10.08 -0.86 -2.04
CA PHE A 129 -9.91 -1.36 -3.39
C PHE A 129 -8.46 -1.78 -3.62
N ARG A 130 -8.24 -3.02 -4.06
CA ARG A 130 -6.95 -3.50 -4.54
C ARG A 130 -6.91 -3.36 -6.06
N PRO A 131 -6.06 -2.51 -6.66
CA PRO A 131 -5.96 -2.41 -8.12
C PRO A 131 -5.28 -3.64 -8.77
N GLY A 132 -4.43 -4.32 -8.02
CA GLY A 132 -3.72 -5.51 -8.45
C GLY A 132 -2.62 -5.89 -7.47
N THR A 133 -1.72 -6.74 -7.93
CA THR A 133 -0.67 -7.35 -7.11
C THR A 133 0.71 -7.08 -7.73
N PHE A 134 1.67 -6.67 -6.91
CA PHE A 134 3.07 -6.50 -7.33
C PHE A 134 3.90 -7.67 -6.82
N ARG A 135 4.83 -8.17 -7.64
CA ARG A 135 5.73 -9.28 -7.26
C ARG A 135 7.17 -8.96 -7.61
N VAL A 136 8.06 -9.20 -6.66
CA VAL A 136 9.52 -9.13 -6.82
C VAL A 136 10.08 -10.49 -6.44
N ARG A 137 11.05 -10.98 -7.22
CA ARG A 137 11.76 -12.24 -7.01
C ARG A 137 13.26 -11.99 -7.06
#